data_AF-A0A1G9GRY7-F1
#
_entry.id   AF-A0A1G9GRY7-F1
#
_cell.length_a   1.000
_cell.length_b   1.000
_cell.length_c   1.000
_cell.angle_alpha   90.00
_cell.angle_beta   90.00
_cell.angle_gamma   90.00
#
_symmetry.space_group_name_H-M   'P 1'
#
loop_
_entity.id
_entity.type
_entity.pdbx_description
1 polymer ?
#
loop_
_entity_poly.entity_id
_entity_poly.type
_entity_poly.pdbx_seq_one_letter_code
_entity_poly.pdbx_strand_id
1 'polypeptide(L)'
;MRDFFIDCAERLLVWFTVLALLAVAVAGIGAMLQPFGSFWQGLAILVGGGLYVVLMAGLMFVASGIYRNTQETNDLLSRYPDRRI
;
A
#
# COMPACT_ATOMS: atom_id res chain seq x y z
N MET A 1 22.25 2.92 -6.72
CA MET A 1 21.76 1.54 -6.49
C MET A 1 20.61 1.53 -5.49
N ARG A 2 20.76 2.12 -4.29
CA ARG A 2 19.73 2.19 -3.25
C ARG A 2 18.43 2.90 -3.68
N ASP A 3 18.55 4.07 -4.30
CA ASP A 3 17.37 4.86 -4.71
C ASP A 3 16.51 4.12 -5.73
N PHE A 4 17.15 3.35 -6.62
CA PHE A 4 16.44 2.47 -7.55
C PHE A 4 15.58 1.42 -6.84
N PHE A 5 16.09 0.77 -5.78
CA PHE A 5 15.31 -0.22 -5.04
C PHE A 5 14.15 0.41 -4.28
N ILE A 6 14.35 1.59 -3.68
CA ILE A 6 13.28 2.29 -2.96
C ILE A 6 12.19 2.76 -3.91
N ASP A 7 12.57 3.37 -5.04
CA ASP A 7 11.62 3.84 -6.05
C ASP A 7 10.88 2.67 -6.72
N CYS A 8 11.58 1.55 -6.96
CA CYS A 8 10.96 0.35 -7.51
C CYS A 8 9.98 -0.28 -6.51
N ALA A 9 10.35 -0.36 -5.23
CA ALA A 9 9.47 -0.86 -4.18
C ALA A 9 8.22 0.03 -4.02
N GLU A 10 8.39 1.34 -4.00
CA GLU A 10 7.27 2.30 -3.93
C GLU A 10 6.33 2.16 -5.13
N ARG A 11 6.87 2.11 -6.36
CA ARG A 11 6.07 1.87 -7.57
C ARG A 11 5.37 0.51 -7.55
N LEU A 12 6.04 -0.54 -7.08
CA LEU A 12 5.47 -1.87 -6.97
C LEU A 12 4.30 -1.87 -5.98
N LEU A 13 4.43 -1.20 -4.83
CA LEU A 13 3.35 -1.05 -3.86
C LEU A 13 2.14 -0.32 -4.47
N VAL A 14 2.36 0.76 -5.24
CA VAL A 14 1.28 1.46 -5.94
C VAL A 14 0.55 0.50 -6.89
N TRP A 15 1.28 -0.19 -7.76
CA TRP A 15 0.68 -1.12 -8.73
C TRP A 15 -0.06 -2.27 -8.03
N PHE A 16 0.52 -2.84 -6.98
CA PHE A 16 -0.12 -3.90 -6.20
C PHE A 16 -1.41 -3.42 -5.55
N THR A 17 -1.42 -2.20 -5.00
CA THR A 17 -2.61 -1.59 -4.39
C THR A 17 -3.71 -1.38 -5.42
N VAL A 18 -3.37 -0.86 -6.60
CA VAL A 18 -4.34 -0.65 -7.69
C VAL A 18 -4.94 -1.98 -8.15
N LEU A 19 -4.11 -3.02 -8.34
CA LEU A 19 -4.57 -4.35 -8.72
C LEU A 19 -5.45 -4.99 -7.64
N ALA A 20 -5.10 -4.82 -6.37
CA ALA A 20 -5.90 -5.31 -5.26
C ALA A 20 -7.27 -4.63 -5.18
N LEU A 21 -7.34 -3.31 -5.36
CA LEU A 21 -8.61 -2.58 -5.43
C LEU A 21 -9.46 -3.02 -6.62
N LEU A 22 -8.84 -3.23 -7.79
CA LEU A 22 -9.53 -3.80 -8.95
C LEU A 22 -10.08 -5.20 -8.68
N ALA A 23 -9.29 -6.07 -8.04
CA ALA A 23 -9.74 -7.41 -7.67
C ALA A 23 -10.94 -7.37 -6.72
N VAL A 24 -10.92 -6.49 -5.71
CA VAL A 24 -12.05 -6.28 -4.80
C VAL A 24 -13.27 -5.77 -5.55
N ALA A 25 -13.10 -4.80 -6.45
CA ALA A 25 -14.19 -4.25 -7.26
C ALA A 25 -14.86 -5.34 -8.12
N VAL A 26 -14.04 -6.13 -8.83
CA VAL A 26 -14.52 -7.24 -9.66
C VAL A 26 -15.19 -8.32 -8.82
N ALA A 27 -14.61 -8.68 -7.67
CA ALA A 27 -15.20 -9.68 -6.77
C ALA A 27 -16.54 -9.21 -6.19
N GLY A 28 -16.62 -7.96 -5.75
CA GLY A 28 -17.83 -7.37 -5.19
C GLY A 28 -18.95 -7.25 -6.21
N ILE A 29 -18.67 -6.70 -7.39
CA ILE A 29 -19.65 -6.60 -8.49
C ILE A 29 -20.03 -8.01 -8.97
N GLY A 30 -19.05 -8.90 -9.15
CA GLY A 30 -19.28 -10.28 -9.55
C GLY A 30 -20.23 -10.99 -8.59
N ALA A 31 -20.03 -10.85 -7.28
CA ALA A 31 -20.91 -11.44 -6.27
C ALA A 31 -22.36 -10.92 -6.32
N MET A 32 -22.61 -9.71 -6.84
CA MET A 32 -23.97 -9.20 -7.03
C MET A 32 -24.65 -9.76 -8.28
N LEU A 33 -23.87 -10.10 -9.32
CA LEU A 33 -24.38 -10.53 -10.62
C LEU A 33 -24.50 -12.05 -10.76
N GLN A 34 -24.00 -12.83 -9.80
CA GLN A 34 -24.08 -14.29 -9.81
C GLN A 34 -25.51 -14.79 -9.52
N PRO A 35 -25.93 -15.94 -10.09
CA PRO A 35 -27.26 -16.52 -9.86
C PRO A 35 -27.57 -16.83 -8.39
N PHE A 36 -26.53 -17.17 -7.61
CA PHE A 36 -26.62 -17.43 -6.17
C PHE A 36 -26.07 -16.27 -5.33
N GLY A 37 -25.78 -15.14 -5.96
CA GLY A 37 -25.26 -13.94 -5.32
C GLY A 37 -26.35 -13.10 -4.66
N SER A 38 -25.93 -12.12 -3.87
CA SER A 38 -26.84 -11.10 -3.33
C SER A 38 -26.19 -9.72 -3.31
N PHE A 39 -27.01 -8.68 -3.40
CA PHE A 39 -26.55 -7.29 -3.31
C PHE A 39 -25.76 -7.04 -2.02
N TRP A 40 -26.28 -7.51 -0.88
CA TRP A 40 -25.64 -7.31 0.43
C TRP A 40 -24.29 -8.01 0.55
N GLN A 41 -24.14 -9.19 -0.04
CA GLN A 41 -22.87 -9.89 -0.08
C GLN A 41 -21.83 -9.12 -0.90
N GLY A 42 -22.21 -8.63 -2.09
CA GLY A 42 -21.32 -7.80 -2.90
C GLY A 42 -20.93 -6.51 -2.19
N LEU A 43 -21.88 -5.85 -1.51
CA LEU A 43 -21.61 -4.63 -0.76
C LEU A 43 -20.64 -4.88 0.40
N ALA A 44 -20.81 -6.00 1.13
CA ALA A 44 -19.90 -6.40 2.20
C ALA A 44 -18.48 -6.64 1.67
N ILE A 45 -18.32 -7.25 0.49
CA ILE A 45 -17.01 -7.45 -0.16
C ILE A 45 -16.39 -6.11 -0.53
N LEU A 46 -17.15 -5.20 -1.15
CA LEU A 46 -16.64 -3.89 -1.57
C LEU A 46 -16.17 -3.06 -0.37
N VAL A 47 -17.00 -2.98 0.67
CA VAL A 47 -16.68 -2.20 1.88
C VAL A 47 -15.57 -2.87 2.68
N GLY A 48 -15.71 -4.16 3.00
CA GLY A 48 -14.74 -4.89 3.81
C GLY A 48 -13.40 -5.05 3.10
N GLY A 49 -13.42 -5.51 1.86
CA GLY A 49 -12.22 -5.67 1.04
C GLY A 49 -11.55 -4.34 0.70
N GLY A 50 -12.34 -3.31 0.36
CA GLY A 50 -11.81 -1.98 0.06
C GLY A 50 -11.14 -1.36 1.28
N LEU A 51 -11.80 -1.41 2.44
CA LEU A 51 -11.23 -0.95 3.70
C LEU A 51 -9.95 -1.71 4.05
N TYR A 52 -9.94 -3.04 3.91
CA TYR A 52 -8.77 -3.87 4.15
C TYR A 52 -7.58 -3.47 3.26
N VAL A 53 -7.81 -3.31 1.95
CA VAL A 53 -6.76 -2.92 1.00
C VAL A 53 -6.21 -1.54 1.34
N VAL A 54 -7.07 -0.56 1.63
CA VAL A 54 -6.63 0.81 1.98
C VAL A 54 -5.81 0.80 3.27
N LEU A 55 -6.26 0.08 4.31
CA LEU A 55 -5.53 -0.01 5.57
C LEU A 55 -4.17 -0.70 5.40
N MET A 56 -4.13 -1.83 4.70
CA MET A 56 -2.89 -2.56 4.45
C MET A 56 -1.92 -1.77 3.59
N ALA A 57 -2.38 -1.19 2.48
CA ALA A 57 -1.56 -0.34 1.63
C ALA A 57 -1.03 0.87 2.42
N GLY A 58 -1.89 1.53 3.20
CA GLY A 58 -1.50 2.64 4.07
C GLY A 58 -0.38 2.27 5.04
N LEU A 59 -0.49 1.13 5.72
CA LEU A 59 0.56 0.63 6.61
C LEU A 59 1.87 0.34 5.86
N MET A 60 1.79 -0.24 4.66
CA MET A 60 2.98 -0.50 3.84
C MET A 60 3.66 0.79 3.40
N PHE A 61 2.91 1.80 2.95
CA PHE A 61 3.46 3.11 2.59
C PHE A 61 4.08 3.82 3.80
N VAL A 62 3.44 3.76 4.98
CA VAL A 62 4.01 4.31 6.21
C VAL A 62 5.32 3.61 6.57
N ALA A 63 5.37 2.27 6.52
CA ALA A 63 6.59 1.52 6.80
C ALA A 63 7.72 1.87 5.82
N SER A 64 7.41 1.95 4.52
CA SER A 64 8.37 2.40 3.49
C SER A 64 8.85 3.83 3.73
N GLY A 65 7.96 4.74 4.15
CA GLY A 65 8.31 6.11 4.50
C GLY A 65 9.25 6.20 5.71
N ILE A 66 8.96 5.46 6.78
CA ILE A 66 9.83 5.39 7.97
C ILE A 66 11.22 4.86 7.60
N TYR A 67 11.28 3.84 6.75
CA TYR A 67 12.55 3.29 6.26
C TYR A 67 13.38 4.35 5.51
N ARG A 68 12.76 5.09 4.58
CA ARG A 68 13.43 6.17 3.83
C ARG A 68 13.93 7.27 4.77
N ASN A 69 13.12 7.70 5.73
CA ASN A 69 13.49 8.75 6.70
C ASN A 69 14.64 8.31 7.61
N THR A 70 14.64 7.05 8.06
CA THR A 70 15.70 6.48 8.89
C THR A 70 17.02 6.44 8.13
N GLN A 71 16.97 6.06 6.86
CA GLN A 71 18.16 6.04 6.01
C GLN A 71 18.71 7.43 5.72
N GLU A 72 17.85 8.40 5.41
CA GLU A 72 18.28 9.78 5.19
C GLU A 72 18.94 10.37 6.45
N THR A 73 18.36 10.10 7.62
CA THR A 73 18.94 10.51 8.91
C THR A 73 20.33 9.92 9.12
N ASN A 74 20.52 8.62 8.85
CA ASN A 74 21.83 7.96 8.97
C ASN A 74 22.87 8.55 7.99
N ASP A 75 22.45 8.81 6.76
CA ASP A 75 23.30 9.43 5.74
C ASP A 75 23.74 10.84 6.19
N LEU A 76 22.82 11.66 6.72
CA LEU A 76 23.13 13.00 7.24
C LEU A 76 24.08 12.96 8.44
N LEU A 77 23.88 12.04 9.38
CA LEU A 77 24.77 11.84 10.53
C LEU A 77 26.18 11.40 10.10
N SER A 78 26.28 10.55 9.08
CA SER A 78 27.58 10.10 8.55
C SER A 78 28.33 11.22 7.82
N ARG A 79 27.60 12.15 7.17
CA ARG A 79 28.18 13.28 6.44
C ARG A 79 28.60 14.44 7.34
N TYR A 80 27.96 14.62 8.49
CA TYR A 80 28.24 15.73 9.41
C TYR A 80 28.41 15.24 10.87
N PRO A 81 29.46 14.44 11.16
CA PRO A 81 29.61 13.80 12.46
C PRO A 81 29.82 14.78 13.64
N ASP A 82 30.24 16.02 13.36
CA ASP A 82 30.66 16.99 14.39
C ASP A 82 29.70 18.19 14.55
N ARG A 83 28.53 18.17 13.90
CA ARG A 83 27.46 19.13 14.23
C ARG A 83 26.81 18.70 15.54
N ARG A 84 27.41 19.11 16.66
CA ARG A 84 26.77 19.07 17.98
C ARG A 84 25.53 19.97 17.91
N ILE A 85 24.37 19.33 17.99
CA ILE A 85 23.06 19.98 18.21
C ILE A 85 22.97 20.40 19.67
#